data_AF-A0A950XFG6-F1
#
_entry.id   AF-A0A950XFG6-F1
#
_cell.length_a   1.000
_cell.length_b   1.000
_cell.length_c   1.000
_cell.angle_alpha   90.00
_cell.angle_beta   90.00
_cell.angle_gamma   90.00
#
_symmetry.space_group_name_H-M   'P 1'
#
loop_
_entity.id
_entity.type
_entity.pdbx_description
1 polymer ?
#
loop_
_entity_poly.entity_id
_entity_poly.type
_entity_poly.pdbx_seq_one_letter_code
_entity_poly.pdbx_strand_id
1 'polypeptide(L)'
;MSGRSAAVVLVAAAAVGAAWPWFAAHRTQASTASSAPVYADYRARNATIAFAEAQTRRDPDDQITRRVLGAEYLQRFRETGDLNDVTRALAAATRSLQLQRQGNDAALSVIASCELALHK
;
A
#
# COMPACT_ATOMS: atom_id res chain seq x y z
N MET A 1 34.21 4.84 36.36
CA MET A 1 32.74 5.01 36.34
C MET A 1 32.23 4.90 37.76
N SER A 2 31.73 6.01 38.33
CA SER A 2 31.35 6.12 39.74
C SER A 2 30.02 5.40 40.03
N GLY A 3 29.95 4.68 41.15
CA GLY A 3 28.83 3.79 41.52
C GLY A 3 27.44 4.45 41.59
N ARG A 4 27.37 5.78 41.60
CA ARG A 4 26.13 6.56 41.53
C ARG A 4 25.44 6.43 40.16
N SER A 5 26.22 6.28 39.09
CA SER A 5 25.69 6.14 37.73
C SER A 5 25.06 4.76 37.51
N ALA A 6 25.62 3.71 38.14
CA ALA A 6 25.08 2.35 38.08
C ALA A 6 23.75 2.21 38.84
N ALA A 7 23.62 2.88 39.98
CA ALA A 7 22.39 2.85 40.78
C ALA A 7 21.20 3.52 40.06
N VAL A 8 21.44 4.64 39.36
CA VAL A 8 20.39 5.35 38.60
C VAL A 8 19.87 4.50 37.43
N VAL A 9 20.75 3.77 36.74
CA VAL A 9 20.36 2.88 35.64
C VAL A 9 19.51 1.70 36.12
N LEU A 10 19.85 1.11 37.27
CA LEU A 10 19.09 -0.01 37.85
C LEU A 10 17.68 0.40 38.30
N VAL A 11 17.53 1.60 38.88
CA VAL A 11 16.21 2.10 39.31
C VAL A 11 15.31 2.41 38.11
N ALA A 12 15.88 2.99 37.04
CA ALA A 12 15.12 3.24 35.81
C ALA A 12 14.65 1.94 35.13
N ALA A 13 15.50 0.90 35.10
CA ALA A 13 15.14 -0.40 34.54
C ALA A 13 14.02 -1.09 35.35
N ALA A 14 14.05 -0.99 36.68
CA ALA A 14 13.00 -1.53 37.54
C ALA A 14 11.65 -0.81 37.38
N ALA A 15 11.67 0.52 37.18
CA ALA A 15 10.46 1.30 36.96
C ALA A 15 9.76 0.96 35.63
N VAL A 16 10.54 0.70 34.56
CA VAL A 16 10.00 0.26 33.26
C VAL A 16 9.42 -1.15 33.36
N GLY A 17 10.08 -2.06 34.08
CA GLY A 17 9.57 -3.42 34.32
C GLY A 17 8.28 -3.44 35.13
N ALA A 18 8.18 -2.62 36.18
CA ALA A 18 7.00 -2.54 37.04
C ALA A 18 5.78 -1.89 36.35
N ALA A 19 6.00 -1.03 35.35
CA ALA A 19 4.94 -0.42 34.56
C ALA A 19 4.38 -1.32 33.44
N TRP A 20 5.08 -2.42 33.10
CA TRP A 20 4.70 -3.33 32.01
C TRP A 20 3.29 -3.94 32.16
N PRO A 21 2.86 -4.43 33.34
CA PRO A 21 1.54 -5.03 33.50
C PRO A 21 0.41 -4.01 33.31
N TRP A 22 0.60 -2.79 33.82
CA TRP A 22 -0.36 -1.69 33.63
C TRP A 22 -0.44 -1.29 32.16
N PHE A 23 0.70 -1.14 31.50
CA PHE A 23 0.76 -0.81 30.08
C PHE A 23 0.16 -1.91 29.19
N ALA A 24 0.40 -3.19 29.52
CA ALA A 24 -0.21 -4.32 28.83
C ALA A 24 -1.73 -4.37 29.02
N ALA A 25 -2.23 -4.15 30.24
CA ALA A 25 -3.66 -4.14 30.55
C ALA A 25 -4.42 -3.01 29.85
N HIS A 26 -3.78 -1.86 29.62
CA HIS A 26 -4.39 -0.69 28.97
C HIS A 26 -4.14 -0.64 27.45
N ARG A 27 -3.33 -1.55 26.89
CA ARG A 27 -3.02 -1.61 25.44
C ARG A 27 -4.00 -2.41 24.61
N THR A 28 -4.83 -3.26 25.22
CA THR A 28 -5.72 -4.16 24.48
C THR A 28 -7.18 -3.82 24.71
N GLN A 29 -7.58 -2.63 24.27
CA GLN A 29 -8.96 -2.47 23.85
C GLN A 29 -9.03 -2.86 22.38
N ALA A 30 -9.31 -4.14 22.12
CA ALA A 30 -9.65 -4.59 20.78
C ALA A 30 -10.86 -3.77 20.33
N SER A 31 -10.72 -3.03 19.24
CA SER A 31 -11.80 -2.25 18.67
C SER A 31 -12.97 -3.19 18.38
N THR A 32 -14.13 -2.97 19.00
CA THR A 32 -15.40 -3.60 18.59
C THR A 32 -15.96 -2.95 17.33
N ALA A 33 -15.07 -2.36 16.51
CA ALA A 33 -15.46 -1.71 15.28
C ALA A 33 -16.15 -2.75 14.39
N SER A 34 -17.39 -2.44 14.01
CA SER A 34 -18.13 -3.20 13.01
C SER A 34 -17.21 -3.43 11.79
N SER A 35 -17.21 -4.65 11.26
CA SER A 35 -16.49 -4.93 10.01
C SER A 35 -16.87 -3.91 8.96
N ALA A 36 -15.86 -3.33 8.29
CA ALA A 36 -16.11 -2.41 7.19
C ALA A 36 -16.99 -3.08 6.13
N PRO A 37 -17.95 -2.36 5.52
CA PRO A 37 -18.75 -2.91 4.45
C PRO A 37 -17.85 -3.38 3.31
N VAL A 38 -18.07 -4.61 2.85
CA VAL A 38 -17.40 -5.16 1.66
C VAL A 38 -18.15 -4.66 0.43
N TYR A 39 -17.55 -3.71 -0.29
CA TYR A 39 -18.10 -3.26 -1.57
C TYR A 39 -17.72 -4.24 -2.69
N ALA A 40 -18.68 -4.54 -3.56
CA ALA A 40 -18.47 -5.44 -4.70
C ALA A 40 -17.80 -4.72 -5.87
N ASP A 41 -16.67 -4.05 -5.62
CA ASP A 41 -15.97 -3.18 -6.57
C ASP A 41 -15.55 -3.92 -7.85
N TYR A 42 -15.30 -5.22 -7.74
CA TYR A 42 -15.02 -6.12 -8.88
C TYR A 42 -16.13 -6.07 -9.96
N ARG A 43 -17.37 -5.76 -9.60
CA ARG A 43 -18.50 -5.64 -10.56
C ARG A 43 -18.34 -4.44 -11.49
N ALA A 44 -17.74 -3.36 -10.99
CA ALA A 44 -17.51 -2.14 -11.77
C ALA A 44 -16.11 -2.10 -12.42
N ARG A 45 -15.22 -3.06 -12.11
CA ARG A 45 -13.81 -3.06 -12.53
C ARG A 45 -13.60 -2.77 -14.01
N ASN A 46 -14.33 -3.48 -14.88
CA ASN A 46 -14.20 -3.31 -16.32
C ASN A 46 -14.66 -1.92 -16.80
N ALA A 47 -15.69 -1.36 -16.17
CA ALA A 47 -16.15 0.00 -16.48
C ALA A 47 -15.15 1.05 -16.01
N THR A 48 -14.57 0.89 -14.82
CA THR A 48 -13.50 1.75 -14.29
C THR A 48 -12.27 1.73 -15.19
N ILE A 49 -11.83 0.55 -15.61
CA ILE A 49 -10.71 0.38 -16.55
C ILE A 49 -11.03 1.09 -17.88
N ALA A 50 -12.20 0.84 -18.46
CA ALA A 50 -12.58 1.46 -19.74
C ALA A 50 -12.63 3.00 -19.65
N PHE A 51 -13.14 3.54 -18.55
CA PHE A 51 -13.13 4.98 -18.28
C PHE A 51 -11.70 5.53 -18.19
N ALA A 52 -10.84 4.90 -17.39
CA ALA A 52 -9.46 5.33 -17.21
C ALA A 52 -8.66 5.20 -18.52
N GLU A 53 -8.86 4.14 -19.30
CA GLU A 53 -8.30 4.00 -20.64
C GLU A 53 -8.72 5.16 -21.55
N ALA A 54 -10.02 5.50 -21.58
CA ALA A 54 -10.51 6.62 -22.38
C ALA A 54 -9.89 7.95 -21.94
N GLN A 55 -9.77 8.17 -20.63
CA GLN A 55 -9.11 9.36 -20.08
C GLN A 55 -7.62 9.42 -20.45
N THR A 56 -6.88 8.31 -20.40
CA THR A 56 -5.46 8.30 -20.86
C THR A 56 -5.27 8.52 -22.35
N ARG A 57 -6.29 8.21 -23.18
CA ARG A 57 -6.29 8.55 -24.61
C ARG A 57 -6.57 10.03 -24.84
N ARG A 58 -7.46 10.62 -24.04
CA ARG A 58 -7.84 12.03 -24.11
C ARG A 58 -6.74 12.95 -23.58
N ASP A 59 -6.10 12.54 -22.49
CA ASP A 59 -4.98 13.25 -21.87
C ASP A 59 -3.80 12.29 -21.66
N PRO A 60 -2.90 12.19 -22.66
CA PRO A 60 -1.77 11.27 -22.59
C PRO A 60 -0.73 11.62 -21.52
N ASP A 61 -0.71 12.84 -21.00
CA ASP A 61 0.32 13.28 -20.03
C ASP A 61 -0.21 13.31 -18.59
N ASP A 62 -1.45 12.85 -18.38
CA ASP A 62 -2.01 12.62 -17.04
C ASP A 62 -1.38 11.40 -16.36
N GLN A 63 -0.36 11.68 -15.55
CA GLN A 63 0.32 10.66 -14.73
C GLN A 63 -0.63 10.02 -13.70
N ILE A 64 -1.59 10.78 -13.14
CA ILE A 64 -2.48 10.29 -12.07
C ILE A 64 -3.40 9.21 -12.64
N THR A 65 -4.05 9.49 -13.77
CA THR A 65 -4.92 8.50 -14.40
C THR A 65 -4.14 7.25 -14.80
N ARG A 66 -2.89 7.39 -15.26
CA ARG A 66 -2.06 6.23 -15.66
C ARG A 66 -1.68 5.32 -14.50
N ARG A 67 -1.27 5.86 -13.34
CA ARG A 67 -0.99 5.02 -12.16
C ARG A 67 -2.25 4.37 -11.59
N VAL A 68 -3.39 5.06 -11.65
CA VAL A 68 -4.69 4.49 -11.26
C VAL A 68 -5.07 3.36 -12.21
N LEU A 69 -4.95 3.56 -13.52
CA LEU A 69 -5.17 2.52 -14.52
C LEU A 69 -4.27 1.29 -14.27
N GLY A 70 -3.00 1.51 -13.92
CA GLY A 70 -2.09 0.44 -13.53
C GLY A 70 -2.58 -0.35 -12.31
N ALA A 71 -3.06 0.33 -11.27
CA ALA A 71 -3.62 -0.30 -10.08
C ALA A 71 -4.90 -1.09 -10.39
N GLU A 72 -5.78 -0.57 -11.25
CA GLU A 72 -7.01 -1.23 -11.67
C GLU A 72 -6.74 -2.53 -12.44
N TYR A 73 -5.76 -2.53 -13.36
CA TYR A 73 -5.32 -3.75 -14.02
C TYR A 73 -4.78 -4.77 -13.01
N LEU A 74 -3.88 -4.35 -12.11
CA LEU A 74 -3.32 -5.25 -11.11
C LEU A 74 -4.40 -5.85 -10.20
N GLN A 75 -5.42 -5.06 -9.87
CA GLN A 75 -6.55 -5.54 -9.09
C GLN A 75 -7.41 -6.53 -9.88
N ARG A 76 -7.65 -6.30 -11.18
CA ARG A 76 -8.34 -7.26 -12.05
C ARG A 76 -7.55 -8.55 -12.23
N PHE A 77 -6.22 -8.49 -12.28
CA PHE A 77 -5.37 -9.69 -12.24
C PHE A 77 -5.61 -10.51 -10.96
N ARG A 78 -5.72 -9.89 -9.78
CA ARG A 78 -6.03 -10.60 -8.54
C ARG A 78 -7.42 -11.23 -8.53
N GLU A 79 -8.36 -10.63 -9.24
CA GLU A 79 -9.73 -11.11 -9.37
C GLU A 79 -9.88 -12.26 -10.39
N THR A 80 -9.04 -12.29 -11.43
CA THR A 80 -9.24 -13.16 -12.60
C THR A 80 -8.09 -14.13 -12.90
N GLY A 81 -6.88 -13.82 -12.43
CA GLY A 81 -5.65 -14.54 -12.75
C GLY A 81 -5.06 -14.24 -14.14
N ASP A 82 -5.61 -13.28 -14.90
CA ASP A 82 -5.11 -12.97 -16.25
C ASP A 82 -3.77 -12.22 -16.21
N LEU A 83 -2.68 -12.92 -16.54
CA LEU A 83 -1.33 -12.34 -16.59
C LEU A 83 -1.19 -11.17 -17.59
N ASN A 84 -2.07 -11.06 -18.58
CA ASN A 84 -2.05 -9.90 -19.48
C ASN A 84 -2.28 -8.61 -18.70
N ASP A 85 -3.10 -8.63 -17.66
CA ASP A 85 -3.33 -7.44 -16.83
C ASP A 85 -2.06 -7.01 -16.08
N VAL A 86 -1.19 -7.93 -15.67
CA VAL A 86 0.10 -7.58 -15.05
C VAL A 86 0.98 -6.82 -16.04
N THR A 87 1.01 -7.25 -17.31
CA THR A 87 1.80 -6.55 -18.35
C THR A 87 1.24 -5.16 -18.66
N ARG A 88 -0.10 -5.02 -18.71
CA ARG A 88 -0.78 -3.74 -18.92
C ARG A 88 -0.59 -2.80 -17.73
N ALA A 89 -0.64 -3.34 -16.51
CA ALA A 89 -0.37 -2.61 -15.27
C ALA A 89 1.06 -2.04 -15.25
N LEU A 90 2.05 -2.89 -15.56
CA LEU A 90 3.45 -2.49 -15.61
C LEU A 90 3.68 -1.38 -16.63
N ALA A 91 3.11 -1.51 -17.84
CA ALA A 91 3.22 -0.49 -18.88
C ALA A 91 2.60 0.85 -18.45
N ALA A 92 1.39 0.83 -17.90
CA ALA A 92 0.69 2.04 -17.45
C ALA A 92 1.44 2.75 -16.31
N ALA A 93 1.87 1.99 -15.29
CA ALA A 93 2.62 2.53 -14.16
C ALA A 93 4.01 3.05 -14.56
N THR A 94 4.70 2.35 -15.47
CA THR A 94 5.98 2.81 -16.04
C THR A 94 5.82 4.13 -16.77
N ARG A 95 4.76 4.28 -17.57
CA ARG A 95 4.49 5.55 -18.26
C ARG A 95 4.16 6.67 -17.27
N SER A 96 3.40 6.38 -16.21
CA SER A 96 3.15 7.32 -15.12
C SER A 96 4.44 7.80 -14.46
N LEU A 97 5.37 6.88 -14.16
CA LEU A 97 6.65 7.21 -13.55
C LEU A 97 7.55 8.03 -14.49
N GLN A 98 7.49 7.80 -15.80
CA GLN A 98 8.21 8.63 -16.78
C GLN A 98 7.69 10.07 -16.81
N LEU A 99 6.38 10.27 -16.65
CA LEU A 99 5.75 11.60 -16.61
C LEU A 99 6.05 12.33 -15.30
N GLN A 100 6.03 11.63 -14.17
CA GLN A 100 6.44 12.16 -12.87
C GLN A 100 7.41 11.20 -12.18
N ARG A 101 8.71 11.52 -12.29
CA ARG A 101 9.80 10.66 -11.78
C ARG A 101 9.94 10.68 -10.26
N GLN A 102 9.58 11.78 -9.61
CA GLN A 102 9.76 11.97 -8.16
C GLN A 102 8.40 12.09 -7.47
N GLY A 103 8.27 11.47 -6.29
CA GLY A 103 7.03 11.49 -5.50
C GLY A 103 5.88 10.72 -6.12
N ASN A 104 6.15 9.77 -7.03
CA ASN A 104 5.13 8.90 -7.63
C ASN A 104 5.16 7.49 -7.03
N ASP A 105 5.07 7.43 -5.70
CA ASP A 105 5.19 6.17 -4.94
C ASP A 105 4.08 5.17 -5.29
N ALA A 106 2.91 5.66 -5.70
CA ALA A 106 1.82 4.82 -6.19
C ALA A 106 2.19 4.09 -7.49
N ALA A 107 2.85 4.75 -8.45
CA ALA A 107 3.33 4.07 -9.66
C ALA A 107 4.43 3.05 -9.34
N LEU A 108 5.38 3.41 -8.47
CA LEU A 108 6.44 2.50 -8.01
C LEU A 108 5.88 1.26 -7.31
N SER A 109 4.86 1.43 -6.47
CA SER A 109 4.20 0.33 -5.76
C SER A 109 3.53 -0.66 -6.73
N VAL A 110 2.90 -0.14 -7.80
CA VAL A 110 2.32 -0.97 -8.85
C VAL A 110 3.42 -1.70 -9.62
N ILE A 111 4.50 -1.02 -10.00
CA ILE A 111 5.65 -1.64 -10.71
C ILE A 111 6.22 -2.79 -9.88
N ALA A 112 6.54 -2.56 -8.61
CA ALA A 112 7.07 -3.59 -7.72
C ALA A 112 6.12 -4.79 -7.60
N SER A 113 4.81 -4.54 -7.49
CA SER A 113 3.81 -5.62 -7.45
C SER A 113 3.77 -6.43 -8.76
N CYS A 114 3.95 -5.76 -9.90
CA CYS A 114 4.01 -6.43 -11.20
C CYS A 114 5.29 -7.26 -11.34
N GLU A 115 6.44 -6.74 -10.91
CA GLU A 115 7.72 -7.45 -10.93
C GLU A 115 7.65 -8.72 -10.06
N LEU A 116 7.07 -8.61 -8.85
CA LEU A 116 6.81 -9.77 -8.00
C LEU A 116 5.90 -10.81 -8.67
N ALA A 117 4.80 -10.36 -9.30
CA ALA A 117 3.88 -11.25 -10.01
C ALA A 117 4.51 -11.92 -11.26
N LEU A 118 5.48 -11.25 -11.89
CA LEU A 118 6.22 -11.75 -13.05
C LEU A 118 7.49 -12.52 -12.68
N HIS A 119 7.83 -12.60 -11.39
CA HIS A 119 9.09 -13.15 -10.89
C HIS A 119 10.34 -12.51 -11.53
N LYS A 120 10.40 -11.17 -11.54
CA LYS A 120 11.51 -10.38 -12.09
C LYS A 120 12.21 -9.55 -11.04
#